data_AF-A0A8S4RMT9-F1
#
_entry.id   AF-A0A8S4RMT9-F1
#
_cell.length_a   1.000
_cell.length_b   1.000
_cell.length_c   1.000
_cell.angle_alpha   90.00
_cell.angle_beta   90.00
_cell.angle_gamma   90.00
#
_symmetry.space_group_name_H-M   'P 1'
#
loop_
_entity.id
_entity.type
_entity.pdbx_description
1 polymer ?
#
loop_
_entity_poly.entity_id
_entity_poly.type
_entity_poly.pdbx_seq_one_letter_code
_entity_poly.pdbx_strand_id
1 'polypeptide(L)'
;MAVPDPCRTIFDRISSMFNFSIEQTDNTVVSVYPFGDQIYTMTEVPVLYQIDPESLETIGQKRLPRSLIVFHTAHPHVMSNGDIFETAEVVGSMKPRWRLNPAYMHSFGLTENYFVIIEQPLCVSLVNMVRRYIVPEPFSTTIVSYPEYETNIILIHRETGATTQYTTDTLFFMHIINCFELDGKVLVDLCTYKDGNIIDAMHLDAIKNMQSNPDYGQWARSRPKRITIPIDAPENTKVEATLLADVGVEMPRINYEMYNGNHNINLHKS
;
A
#
# COMPACT_ATOMS: atom_id res chain seq x y z
N MET A 1 6.31 -17.57 -15.19
CA MET A 1 6.16 -16.47 -16.17
C MET A 1 5.18 -16.95 -17.23
N ALA A 2 4.07 -16.25 -17.44
CA ALA A 2 3.21 -16.51 -18.58
C ALA A 2 3.97 -16.12 -19.85
N VAL A 3 3.99 -17.00 -20.86
CA VAL A 3 4.55 -16.70 -22.18
C VAL A 3 3.56 -15.80 -22.90
N PRO A 4 3.99 -14.68 -23.53
CA PRO A 4 3.08 -13.79 -24.23
C PRO A 4 2.32 -14.53 -25.33
N ASP A 5 1.02 -14.26 -25.48
CA ASP A 5 0.20 -14.79 -26.56
C ASP A 5 0.85 -14.45 -27.93
N PRO A 6 1.26 -15.46 -28.72
CA PRO A 6 1.91 -15.26 -30.02
C PRO A 6 0.97 -14.64 -31.06
N CYS A 7 -0.34 -14.60 -30.81
CA CYS A 7 -1.33 -14.05 -31.73
C CYS A 7 -1.53 -12.53 -31.62
N ARG A 8 -0.90 -11.85 -30.65
CA ARG A 8 -1.06 -10.39 -30.44
C ARG A 8 0.10 -9.58 -30.95
N THR A 9 -0.20 -8.55 -31.75
CA THR A 9 0.82 -7.62 -32.25
C THR A 9 1.35 -6.71 -31.14
N ILE A 10 2.53 -6.11 -31.35
CA ILE A 10 3.10 -5.11 -30.42
C ILE A 10 2.14 -3.92 -30.24
N PHE A 11 1.42 -3.54 -31.30
CA PHE A 11 0.41 -2.47 -31.25
C PHE A 11 -0.80 -2.87 -30.39
N ASP A 12 -1.27 -4.11 -30.48
CA ASP A 12 -2.35 -4.63 -29.63
C ASP A 12 -1.94 -4.66 -28.14
N ARG A 13 -0.67 -5.00 -27.86
CA ARG A 13 -0.09 -4.99 -26.51
C ARG A 13 0.05 -3.58 -25.92
N ILE A 14 0.38 -2.58 -26.74
CA ILE A 14 0.45 -1.17 -26.33
C ILE A 14 -0.97 -0.60 -26.16
N SER A 15 -1.89 -0.93 -27.07
CA SER A 15 -3.31 -0.53 -26.99
C SER A 15 -3.99 -1.08 -25.72
N SER A 16 -3.67 -2.32 -25.32
CA SER A 16 -4.14 -2.90 -24.06
C SER A 16 -3.64 -2.18 -22.80
N MET A 17 -2.67 -1.26 -22.89
CA MET A 17 -2.32 -0.43 -21.74
C MET A 17 -3.33 0.69 -21.50
N PHE A 18 -3.95 1.22 -22.56
CA PHE A 18 -5.01 2.22 -22.42
C PHE A 18 -6.35 1.57 -22.02
N ASN A 19 -6.45 0.26 -22.25
CA ASN A 19 -7.48 -0.63 -21.73
C ASN A 19 -6.87 -1.61 -20.72
N PHE A 20 -6.50 -1.14 -19.52
CA PHE A 20 -5.93 -1.89 -18.37
C PHE A 20 -6.65 -3.23 -18.02
N SER A 21 -7.76 -3.53 -18.68
CA SER A 21 -8.57 -4.74 -18.66
C SER A 21 -7.95 -6.02 -19.23
N ILE A 22 -6.77 -6.01 -19.85
CA ILE A 22 -6.30 -7.21 -20.58
C ILE A 22 -5.08 -7.84 -19.88
N GLU A 23 -5.36 -8.95 -19.18
CA GLU A 23 -4.41 -9.90 -18.53
C GLU A 23 -3.66 -9.38 -17.30
N GLN A 24 -4.39 -8.79 -16.35
CA GLN A 24 -3.94 -8.72 -14.97
C GLN A 24 -4.10 -10.08 -14.29
N THR A 25 -3.16 -10.43 -13.39
CA THR A 25 -3.28 -11.60 -12.51
C THR A 25 -4.60 -11.55 -11.75
N ASP A 26 -5.21 -12.68 -11.48
CA ASP A 26 -6.36 -12.82 -10.58
C ASP A 26 -5.98 -13.51 -9.27
N ASN A 27 -4.68 -13.72 -9.04
CA ASN A 27 -4.15 -14.38 -7.86
C ASN A 27 -4.31 -13.51 -6.59
N THR A 28 -5.37 -13.76 -5.82
CA THR A 28 -5.80 -13.00 -4.62
C THR A 28 -5.22 -13.57 -3.31
N VAL A 29 -3.89 -13.68 -3.25
CA VAL A 29 -3.17 -14.36 -2.14
C VAL A 29 -2.74 -13.44 -0.99
N VAL A 30 -3.03 -12.15 -1.04
CA VAL A 30 -2.45 -11.19 -0.10
C VAL A 30 -3.26 -11.10 1.18
N SER A 31 -4.59 -11.01 1.08
CA SER A 31 -5.44 -10.84 2.26
C SER A 31 -6.85 -11.37 2.08
N VAL A 32 -7.56 -11.50 3.21
CA VAL A 32 -8.96 -11.92 3.31
C VAL A 32 -9.67 -10.92 4.23
N TYR A 33 -10.75 -10.30 3.75
CA TYR A 33 -11.48 -9.27 4.50
C TYR A 33 -12.99 -9.51 4.49
N PRO A 34 -13.67 -9.26 5.63
CA PRO A 34 -15.12 -9.22 5.69
C PRO A 34 -15.64 -7.85 5.18
N PHE A 35 -16.69 -7.90 4.38
CA PHE A 35 -17.47 -6.74 3.93
C PHE A 35 -18.95 -7.09 4.07
N GLY A 36 -19.62 -6.50 5.06
CA GLY A 36 -20.92 -6.96 5.53
C GLY A 36 -20.87 -8.44 5.91
N ASP A 37 -21.81 -9.22 5.38
CA ASP A 37 -21.90 -10.68 5.61
C ASP A 37 -21.03 -11.50 4.64
N GLN A 38 -20.25 -10.86 3.78
CA GLN A 38 -19.47 -11.51 2.72
C GLN A 38 -17.97 -11.45 3.03
N ILE A 39 -17.24 -12.48 2.61
CA ILE A 39 -15.78 -12.53 2.76
C ILE A 39 -15.12 -12.54 1.39
N TYR A 40 -14.11 -11.69 1.22
CA TYR A 40 -13.40 -11.54 -0.04
C TYR A 40 -11.89 -11.75 0.13
N THR A 41 -11.28 -12.44 -0.84
CA THR A 41 -9.82 -12.49 -1.00
C THR A 41 -9.35 -11.35 -1.90
N MET A 42 -8.18 -10.79 -1.60
CA MET A 42 -7.64 -9.61 -2.28
C MET A 42 -6.16 -9.76 -2.64
N THR A 43 -5.77 -8.98 -3.64
CA THR A 43 -4.39 -8.67 -4.03
C THR A 43 -4.32 -7.17 -4.32
N GLU A 44 -3.32 -6.69 -5.07
CA GLU A 44 -3.17 -5.26 -5.35
C GLU A 44 -3.79 -4.80 -6.68
N VAL A 45 -4.39 -5.72 -7.44
CA VAL A 45 -5.12 -5.44 -8.70
C VAL A 45 -6.64 -5.55 -8.48
N PRO A 46 -7.50 -4.84 -9.24
CA PRO A 46 -8.94 -4.66 -8.96
C PRO A 46 -9.81 -5.92 -9.22
N VAL A 47 -9.34 -7.09 -8.80
CA VAL A 47 -9.99 -8.39 -8.87
C VAL A 47 -10.08 -8.96 -7.45
N LEU A 48 -11.29 -9.32 -7.05
CA LEU A 48 -11.59 -9.93 -5.77
C LEU A 48 -12.35 -11.24 -6.01
N TYR A 49 -12.18 -12.22 -5.12
CA TYR A 49 -13.02 -13.40 -5.10
C TYR A 49 -13.78 -13.48 -3.80
N GLN A 50 -15.09 -13.66 -3.89
CA GLN A 50 -15.92 -13.99 -2.74
C GLN A 50 -15.71 -15.46 -2.39
N ILE A 51 -15.50 -15.75 -1.10
CA ILE A 51 -15.34 -17.11 -0.59
C ILE A 51 -16.39 -17.43 0.47
N ASP A 52 -16.76 -18.70 0.55
CA ASP A 52 -17.58 -19.21 1.64
C ASP A 52 -16.69 -19.49 2.88
N PRO A 53 -16.99 -18.89 4.06
CA PRO A 53 -16.15 -19.07 5.26
C PRO A 53 -16.07 -20.50 5.78
N GLU A 54 -17.09 -21.33 5.52
CA GLU A 54 -17.18 -22.68 6.11
C GLU A 54 -16.55 -23.73 5.20
N SER A 55 -16.90 -23.72 3.92
CA SER A 55 -16.44 -24.67 2.91
C SER A 55 -15.15 -24.23 2.21
N LEU A 56 -14.79 -22.94 2.28
CA LEU A 56 -13.68 -22.31 1.57
C LEU A 56 -13.82 -22.34 0.04
N GLU A 57 -15.02 -22.66 -0.48
CA GLU A 57 -15.29 -22.62 -1.91
C GLU A 57 -15.36 -21.19 -2.44
N THR A 58 -14.84 -20.99 -3.66
CA THR A 58 -14.99 -19.71 -4.37
C THR A 58 -16.43 -19.55 -4.82
N ILE A 59 -17.14 -18.58 -4.26
CA ILE A 59 -18.53 -18.27 -4.59
C ILE A 59 -18.60 -17.50 -5.92
N GLY A 60 -17.71 -16.53 -6.13
CA GLY A 60 -17.74 -15.71 -7.34
C GLY A 60 -16.62 -14.68 -7.44
N GLN A 61 -16.47 -14.11 -8.63
CA GLN A 61 -15.50 -13.05 -8.91
C GLN A 61 -16.18 -11.68 -8.92
N LYS A 62 -15.56 -10.70 -8.28
CA LYS A 62 -15.96 -9.29 -8.31
C LYS A 62 -14.83 -8.43 -8.83
N ARG A 63 -15.14 -7.46 -9.69
CA ARG A 63 -14.18 -6.45 -10.17
C ARG A 63 -14.62 -5.09 -9.68
N LEU A 64 -13.68 -4.31 -9.14
CA LEU A 64 -13.98 -2.97 -8.67
C LEU A 64 -14.30 -2.06 -9.88
N PRO A 65 -15.49 -1.44 -9.93
CA PRO A 65 -15.84 -0.53 -11.03
C PRO A 65 -14.96 0.73 -10.99
N ARG A 66 -14.58 1.25 -12.16
CA ARG A 66 -13.83 2.52 -12.33
C ARG A 66 -12.44 2.60 -11.66
N SER A 67 -11.68 1.52 -11.61
CA SER A 67 -10.26 1.64 -11.31
C SER A 67 -9.48 2.17 -12.54
N LEU A 68 -9.41 3.49 -12.70
CA LEU A 68 -8.18 4.13 -13.20
C LEU A 68 -7.03 4.00 -12.17
N ILE A 69 -7.35 3.41 -11.02
CA ILE A 69 -6.44 2.95 -9.98
C ILE A 69 -5.54 1.87 -10.60
N VAL A 70 -4.31 2.26 -10.91
CA VAL A 70 -3.28 1.36 -11.43
C VAL A 70 -2.98 0.25 -10.40
N PHE A 71 -3.16 0.52 -9.09
CA PHE A 71 -3.03 -0.43 -7.97
C PHE A 71 -3.93 -0.01 -6.78
N HIS A 72 -4.74 -0.93 -6.24
CA HIS A 72 -5.45 -0.74 -4.97
C HIS A 72 -4.71 -1.51 -3.87
N THR A 73 -4.83 -1.09 -2.62
CA THR A 73 -4.22 -1.83 -1.51
C THR A 73 -5.02 -3.09 -1.19
N ALA A 74 -4.33 -4.16 -0.82
CA ALA A 74 -4.93 -5.34 -0.21
C ALA A 74 -5.22 -5.16 1.30
N HIS A 75 -5.01 -3.97 1.86
CA HIS A 75 -5.21 -3.62 3.28
C HIS A 75 -6.26 -2.50 3.42
N PRO A 76 -7.54 -2.78 3.09
CA PRO A 76 -8.62 -1.81 3.27
C PRO A 76 -8.87 -1.50 4.74
N HIS A 77 -9.30 -0.27 5.02
CA HIS A 77 -9.89 0.09 6.31
C HIS A 77 -11.39 -0.19 6.27
N VAL A 78 -11.87 -1.06 7.16
CA VAL A 78 -13.30 -1.38 7.28
C VAL A 78 -13.92 -0.46 8.33
N MET A 79 -14.90 0.35 7.91
CA MET A 79 -15.70 1.18 8.79
C MET A 79 -16.88 0.39 9.35
N SER A 80 -17.47 0.86 10.47
CA SER A 80 -18.57 0.20 11.17
C SER A 80 -19.85 0.02 10.34
N ASN A 81 -19.99 0.73 9.22
CA ASN A 81 -21.14 0.63 8.32
C ASN A 81 -21.06 -0.57 7.35
N GLY A 82 -19.96 -1.32 7.31
CA GLY A 82 -19.86 -2.66 6.72
C GLY A 82 -19.89 -2.75 5.18
N ASP A 83 -20.54 -1.83 4.48
CA ASP A 83 -20.69 -1.83 3.02
C ASP A 83 -19.65 -0.94 2.33
N ILE A 84 -18.90 -1.52 1.38
CA ILE A 84 -17.83 -0.81 0.66
C ILE A 84 -18.00 -0.77 -0.86
N PHE A 85 -18.81 -1.65 -1.45
CA PHE A 85 -18.80 -1.87 -2.90
C PHE A 85 -19.87 -1.11 -3.67
N GLU A 86 -21.03 -0.84 -3.06
CA GLU A 86 -22.13 -0.12 -3.72
C GLU A 86 -22.00 1.41 -3.60
N THR A 87 -21.25 1.89 -2.60
CA THR A 87 -21.15 3.31 -2.22
C THR A 87 -19.73 3.88 -2.37
N ALA A 88 -18.94 3.39 -3.33
CA ALA A 88 -17.61 3.92 -3.57
C ALA A 88 -17.67 5.36 -4.13
N GLU A 89 -17.11 6.32 -3.39
CA GLU A 89 -17.02 7.72 -3.79
C GLU A 89 -15.57 8.24 -3.76
N VAL A 90 -15.30 9.26 -4.57
CA VAL A 90 -14.01 9.95 -4.55
C VAL A 90 -14.08 11.04 -3.49
N VAL A 91 -13.46 10.80 -2.34
CA VAL A 91 -13.41 11.75 -1.22
C VAL A 91 -12.34 12.84 -1.43
N GLY A 92 -11.24 12.50 -2.11
CA GLY A 92 -10.16 13.44 -2.39
C GLY A 92 -9.27 12.94 -3.53
N SER A 93 -8.41 13.82 -4.04
CA SER A 93 -7.49 13.47 -5.11
C SER A 93 -6.17 14.21 -4.94
N MET A 94 -5.06 13.53 -5.23
CA MET A 94 -3.73 14.12 -5.30
C MET A 94 -3.05 13.77 -6.62
N LYS A 95 -2.10 14.59 -7.04
CA LYS A 95 -1.25 14.28 -8.19
C LYS A 95 -0.01 13.52 -7.68
N PRO A 96 0.40 12.42 -8.34
CA PRO A 96 1.66 11.79 -7.99
C PRO A 96 2.83 12.74 -8.31
N ARG A 97 3.86 12.72 -7.47
CA ARG A 97 5.13 13.43 -7.67
C ARG A 97 5.72 13.13 -9.06
N TRP A 98 5.68 11.86 -9.47
CA TRP A 98 6.17 11.41 -10.77
C TRP A 98 5.06 10.74 -11.60
N ARG A 99 4.61 11.43 -12.65
CA ARG A 99 3.50 10.96 -13.51
C ARG A 99 3.70 9.59 -14.15
N LEU A 100 4.94 9.24 -14.48
CA LEU A 100 5.29 7.96 -15.12
C LEU A 100 5.88 6.93 -14.14
N ASN A 101 6.08 7.32 -12.88
CA ASN A 101 6.61 6.46 -11.82
C ASN A 101 5.83 6.73 -10.51
N PRO A 102 4.51 6.50 -10.47
CA PRO A 102 3.74 6.67 -9.24
C PRO A 102 4.34 5.85 -8.09
N ALA A 103 4.28 6.38 -6.87
CA ALA A 103 4.77 5.67 -5.69
C ALA A 103 3.98 4.36 -5.48
N TYR A 104 4.72 3.32 -5.14
CA TYR A 104 4.18 2.06 -4.65
C TYR A 104 3.79 2.24 -3.20
N MET A 105 2.50 2.04 -2.89
CA MET A 105 1.94 2.25 -1.55
C MET A 105 1.18 0.98 -1.16
N HIS A 106 1.81 0.16 -0.31
CA HIS A 106 1.24 -1.13 0.08
C HIS A 106 0.05 -0.97 1.03
N SER A 107 0.06 0.06 1.90
CA SER A 107 -1.04 0.43 2.79
C SER A 107 -1.20 1.96 2.86
N PHE A 108 -2.35 2.42 3.35
CA PHE A 108 -2.62 3.82 3.66
C PHE A 108 -3.14 3.93 5.10
N GLY A 109 -3.08 5.12 5.69
CA GLY A 109 -3.53 5.35 7.05
C GLY A 109 -4.90 6.03 7.12
N LEU A 110 -5.59 5.82 8.23
CA LEU A 110 -6.88 6.43 8.52
C LEU A 110 -6.89 6.96 9.97
N THR A 111 -7.32 8.20 10.14
CA THR A 111 -7.64 8.82 11.44
C THR A 111 -9.12 9.21 11.50
N GLU A 112 -9.53 9.86 12.58
CA GLU A 112 -10.87 10.45 12.69
C GLU A 112 -11.19 11.40 11.53
N ASN A 113 -10.26 12.31 11.18
CA ASN A 113 -10.51 13.37 10.20
C ASN A 113 -9.69 13.26 8.91
N TYR A 114 -8.68 12.38 8.82
CA TYR A 114 -7.76 12.33 7.69
C TYR A 114 -7.55 10.92 7.12
N PHE A 115 -7.42 10.83 5.80
CA PHE A 115 -6.62 9.79 5.17
C PHE A 115 -5.15 10.22 5.16
N VAL A 116 -4.25 9.28 5.41
CA VAL A 116 -2.80 9.50 5.43
C VAL A 116 -2.16 8.71 4.29
N ILE A 117 -1.59 9.42 3.32
CA ILE A 117 -0.88 8.83 2.18
C ILE A 117 0.62 9.03 2.38
N ILE A 118 1.38 7.94 2.29
CA ILE A 118 2.85 7.97 2.36
C ILE A 118 3.38 7.73 0.95
N GLU A 119 3.72 8.81 0.26
CA GLU A 119 4.31 8.77 -1.08
C GLU A 119 5.84 8.59 -0.94
N GLN A 120 6.23 7.34 -0.74
CA GLN A 120 7.63 6.89 -0.60
C GLN A 120 8.39 6.90 -1.94
N PRO A 121 9.73 7.02 -1.93
CA PRO A 121 10.56 6.96 -3.13
C PRO A 121 10.80 5.52 -3.63
N LEU A 122 9.76 4.69 -3.59
CA LEU A 122 9.70 3.37 -4.20
C LEU A 122 8.50 3.40 -5.15
N CYS A 123 8.71 3.15 -6.44
CA CYS A 123 7.74 3.49 -7.48
C CYS A 123 7.45 2.32 -8.39
N VAL A 124 6.27 2.32 -9.01
CA VAL A 124 5.98 1.47 -10.17
C VAL A 124 6.25 2.25 -11.45
N SER A 125 7.27 1.84 -12.21
CA SER A 125 7.63 2.46 -13.47
C SER A 125 6.72 2.02 -14.61
N LEU A 126 5.88 2.95 -15.08
CA LEU A 126 5.04 2.72 -16.26
C LEU A 126 5.88 2.52 -17.52
N VAL A 127 7.07 3.11 -17.59
CA VAL A 127 8.02 2.91 -18.70
C VAL A 127 8.52 1.47 -18.73
N ASN A 128 8.95 0.93 -17.58
CA ASN A 128 9.37 -0.48 -17.51
C ASN A 128 8.19 -1.40 -17.78
N MET A 129 6.98 -1.04 -17.34
CA MET A 129 5.76 -1.78 -17.68
C MET A 129 5.53 -1.88 -19.19
N VAL A 130 5.71 -0.78 -19.95
CA VAL A 130 5.67 -0.80 -21.44
C VAL A 130 6.76 -1.70 -21.99
N ARG A 131 8.00 -1.52 -21.51
CA ARG A 131 9.18 -2.24 -21.99
C ARG A 131 9.00 -3.76 -21.86
N ARG A 132 8.31 -4.23 -20.81
CA ARG A 132 8.02 -5.65 -20.58
C ARG A 132 7.22 -6.34 -21.69
N TYR A 133 6.44 -5.59 -22.47
CA TYR A 133 5.72 -6.13 -23.62
C TYR A 133 6.61 -6.38 -24.84
N ILE A 134 7.79 -5.75 -24.87
CA ILE A 134 8.80 -5.86 -25.92
C ILE A 134 9.90 -6.83 -25.47
N VAL A 135 10.36 -6.70 -24.22
CA VAL A 135 11.41 -7.50 -23.61
C VAL A 135 10.82 -8.23 -22.41
N PRO A 136 10.67 -9.57 -22.45
CA PRO A 136 10.10 -10.32 -21.32
C PRO A 136 10.98 -10.18 -20.07
N GLU A 137 10.50 -9.43 -19.07
CA GLU A 137 11.14 -9.28 -17.76
C GLU A 137 10.12 -9.57 -16.64
N PRO A 138 10.56 -9.98 -15.43
CA PRO A 138 9.70 -10.12 -14.27
C PRO A 138 8.98 -8.82 -13.90
N PHE A 139 7.84 -8.91 -13.19
CA PHE A 139 7.13 -7.69 -12.74
C PHE A 139 7.95 -6.87 -11.74
N SER A 140 8.82 -7.51 -10.96
CA SER A 140 9.69 -6.82 -9.99
C SER A 140 10.61 -5.78 -10.64
N THR A 141 10.95 -5.90 -11.94
CA THR A 141 11.74 -4.86 -12.65
C THR A 141 10.97 -3.56 -12.87
N THR A 142 9.65 -3.56 -12.64
CA THR A 142 8.84 -2.33 -12.66
C THR A 142 8.90 -1.58 -11.34
N ILE A 143 9.32 -2.21 -10.24
CA ILE A 143 9.47 -1.55 -8.95
C ILE A 143 10.86 -0.93 -8.86
N VAL A 144 10.95 0.39 -8.75
CA VAL A 144 12.20 1.15 -8.82
C VAL A 144 12.31 2.08 -7.60
N SER A 145 13.47 2.07 -6.95
CA SER A 145 13.76 2.91 -5.78
C SER A 145 14.57 4.15 -6.17
N TYR A 146 14.27 5.29 -5.55
CA TYR A 146 14.95 6.58 -5.72
C TYR A 146 15.39 7.16 -4.35
N PRO A 147 16.33 6.50 -3.64
CA PRO A 147 16.64 6.77 -2.23
C PRO A 147 17.17 8.19 -1.96
N GLU A 148 17.62 8.90 -2.99
CA GLU A 148 18.07 10.30 -2.93
C GLU A 148 16.94 11.32 -2.71
N TYR A 149 15.67 10.90 -2.82
CA TYR A 149 14.52 11.76 -2.61
C TYR A 149 13.86 11.53 -1.25
N GLU A 150 13.41 12.62 -0.64
CA GLU A 150 12.59 12.61 0.57
C GLU A 150 11.27 11.85 0.38
N THR A 151 10.65 11.45 1.49
CA THR A 151 9.30 10.86 1.49
C THR A 151 8.26 11.95 1.69
N ASN A 152 7.23 11.96 0.82
CA ASN A 152 6.09 12.86 0.94
C ASN A 152 5.03 12.22 1.83
N ILE A 153 4.37 13.02 2.64
CA ILE A 153 3.22 12.62 3.45
C ILE A 153 2.07 13.55 3.12
N ILE A 154 0.94 13.00 2.70
CA ILE A 154 -0.22 13.77 2.29
C ILE A 154 -1.36 13.44 3.24
N LEU A 155 -1.86 14.46 3.94
CA LEU A 155 -3.10 14.39 4.69
C LEU A 155 -4.24 14.81 3.77
N ILE A 156 -5.29 13.99 3.70
CA ILE A 156 -6.51 14.29 2.94
C ILE A 156 -7.67 14.31 3.94
N HIS A 157 -8.27 15.48 4.15
CA HIS A 157 -9.41 15.61 5.06
C HIS A 157 -10.60 14.81 4.54
N ARG A 158 -11.19 13.96 5.40
CA ARG A 158 -12.21 12.98 5.04
C ARG A 158 -13.54 13.60 4.62
N GLU A 159 -13.92 14.74 5.18
CA GLU A 159 -15.18 15.39 4.79
C GLU A 159 -15.02 16.38 3.63
N THR A 160 -13.96 17.20 3.63
CA THR A 160 -13.79 18.30 2.68
C THR A 160 -12.95 17.92 1.46
N GLY A 161 -12.23 16.81 1.51
CA GLY A 161 -11.25 16.42 0.50
C GLY A 161 -10.01 17.31 0.43
N ALA A 162 -9.87 18.28 1.33
CA ALA A 162 -8.74 19.20 1.36
C ALA A 162 -7.42 18.45 1.63
N THR A 163 -6.38 18.81 0.89
CA THR A 163 -5.07 18.13 0.95
C THR A 163 -4.00 19.04 1.53
N THR A 164 -3.15 18.48 2.39
CA THR A 164 -1.94 19.17 2.89
C THR A 164 -0.75 18.22 2.81
N GLN A 165 0.34 18.68 2.20
CA GLN A 165 1.56 17.90 2.03
C GLN A 165 2.62 18.27 3.07
N TYR A 166 3.35 17.27 3.54
CA TYR A 166 4.53 17.36 4.42
C TYR A 166 5.66 16.52 3.82
N THR A 167 6.89 16.72 4.29
CA THR A 167 8.02 15.89 3.89
C THR A 167 8.73 15.29 5.11
N THR A 168 9.41 14.17 4.92
CA THR A 168 10.32 13.60 5.92
C THR A 168 11.54 13.02 5.21
N ASP A 169 12.60 12.72 5.97
CA ASP A 169 13.77 12.04 5.42
C ASP A 169 13.36 10.75 4.68
N THR A 170 14.15 10.33 3.71
CA THR A 170 13.91 9.11 2.93
C THR A 170 13.59 7.93 3.85
N LEU A 171 12.40 7.34 3.68
CA LEU A 171 12.00 6.12 4.36
C LEU A 171 11.23 5.23 3.39
N PHE A 172 11.28 3.93 3.66
CA PHE A 172 10.56 2.92 2.91
C PHE A 172 9.63 2.19 3.87
N PHE A 173 8.45 1.79 3.41
CA PHE A 173 7.46 1.11 4.25
C PHE A 173 6.63 0.13 3.43
N MET A 174 6.04 -0.83 4.16
CA MET A 174 4.99 -1.71 3.65
C MET A 174 3.72 -1.50 4.47
N HIS A 175 3.81 -1.69 5.78
CA HIS A 175 2.65 -1.64 6.67
C HIS A 175 2.66 -0.42 7.58
N ILE A 176 1.56 0.32 7.56
CA ILE A 176 1.19 1.24 8.63
C ILE A 176 0.65 0.42 9.81
N ILE A 177 1.11 0.75 11.02
CA ILE A 177 0.71 0.12 12.27
C ILE A 177 -0.62 0.74 12.76
N ASN A 178 -0.65 2.06 12.87
CA ASN A 178 -1.84 2.84 13.22
C ASN A 178 -1.61 4.32 12.84
N CYS A 179 -2.70 5.06 12.64
CA CYS A 179 -2.69 6.51 12.60
C CYS A 179 -3.70 7.04 13.60
N PHE A 180 -3.41 8.14 14.28
CA PHE A 180 -4.39 8.77 15.18
C PHE A 180 -4.10 10.26 15.38
N GLU A 181 -5.12 11.00 15.80
CA GLU A 181 -5.02 12.41 16.12
C GLU A 181 -4.84 12.61 17.64
N LEU A 182 -3.91 13.48 18.02
CA LEU A 182 -3.65 13.85 19.41
C LEU A 182 -3.03 15.24 19.49
N ASP A 183 -3.60 16.12 20.32
CA ASP A 183 -3.07 17.46 20.63
C ASP A 183 -2.73 18.30 19.37
N GLY A 184 -3.64 18.35 18.40
CA GLY A 184 -3.46 19.11 17.15
C GLY A 184 -2.44 18.51 16.18
N LYS A 185 -2.12 17.23 16.35
CA LYS A 185 -1.16 16.50 15.52
C LYS A 185 -1.76 15.20 15.00
N VAL A 186 -1.35 14.80 13.80
CA VAL A 186 -1.53 13.44 13.29
C VAL A 186 -0.27 12.64 13.60
N LEU A 187 -0.41 11.52 14.29
CA LEU A 187 0.65 10.57 14.58
C LEU A 187 0.50 9.38 13.65
N VAL A 188 1.58 9.00 12.97
CA VAL A 188 1.62 7.91 12.00
C VAL A 188 2.66 6.91 12.45
N ASP A 189 2.21 5.71 12.86
CA ASP A 189 3.08 4.61 13.24
C ASP A 189 3.23 3.67 12.06
N LEU A 190 4.46 3.35 11.67
CA LEU A 190 4.75 2.56 10.48
C LEU A 190 5.96 1.66 10.66
N CYS A 191 5.90 0.50 10.01
CA CYS A 191 7.00 -0.42 9.85
C CYS A 191 7.93 0.08 8.74
N THR A 192 9.13 0.56 9.11
CA THR A 192 10.06 1.20 8.16
C THR A 192 11.27 0.34 7.84
N TYR A 193 11.71 0.43 6.59
CA TYR A 193 12.92 -0.19 6.07
C TYR A 193 13.97 0.88 5.79
N LYS A 194 15.24 0.46 5.83
CA LYS A 194 16.38 1.33 5.55
C LYS A 194 16.43 1.77 4.08
N ASP A 195 16.06 0.88 3.18
CA ASP A 195 16.13 1.05 1.74
C ASP A 195 15.04 0.22 1.04
N GLY A 196 14.91 0.39 -0.28
CA GLY A 196 13.95 -0.33 -1.12
C GLY A 196 14.29 -1.81 -1.35
N ASN A 197 15.40 -2.34 -0.80
CA ASN A 197 15.84 -3.72 -1.04
C ASN A 197 14.93 -4.76 -0.36
N ILE A 198 13.93 -4.33 0.43
CA ILE A 198 12.86 -5.19 0.92
C ILE A 198 12.18 -5.95 -0.24
N ILE A 199 12.04 -5.34 -1.41
CA ILE A 199 11.47 -6.00 -2.60
C ILE A 199 12.34 -7.19 -3.03
N ASP A 200 13.67 -7.04 -2.99
CA ASP A 200 14.60 -8.11 -3.33
C ASP A 200 14.60 -9.23 -2.29
N ALA A 201 14.41 -8.89 -1.01
CA ALA A 201 14.27 -9.88 0.07
C ALA A 201 13.02 -10.76 -0.10
N MET A 202 11.99 -10.29 -0.80
CA MET A 202 10.76 -11.04 -1.07
C MET A 202 10.90 -12.04 -2.23
N HIS A 203 12.00 -12.02 -2.99
CA HIS A 203 12.23 -13.02 -4.02
C HIS A 203 12.43 -14.41 -3.40
N LEU A 204 11.84 -15.44 -4.01
CA LEU A 204 11.93 -16.83 -3.53
C LEU A 204 13.37 -17.30 -3.36
N ASP A 205 14.28 -16.89 -4.25
CA ASP A 205 15.69 -17.27 -4.15
C ASP A 205 16.39 -16.58 -2.97
N ALA A 206 16.02 -15.33 -2.64
CA ALA A 206 16.53 -14.65 -1.45
C ALA A 206 16.04 -15.34 -0.18
N ILE A 207 14.76 -15.71 -0.12
CA ILE A 207 14.13 -16.42 1.00
C ILE A 207 14.78 -17.80 1.20
N LYS A 208 14.92 -18.60 0.13
CA LYS A 208 15.56 -19.94 0.20
C LYS A 208 16.99 -19.89 0.73
N ASN A 209 17.71 -18.82 0.41
CA ASN A 209 19.11 -18.64 0.79
C ASN A 209 19.28 -17.67 1.98
N MET A 210 18.23 -17.37 2.74
CA MET A 210 18.24 -16.32 3.76
C MET A 210 19.30 -16.53 4.85
N GLN A 211 19.62 -17.77 5.20
CA GLN A 211 20.61 -18.07 6.24
C GLN A 211 22.04 -17.94 5.74
N SER A 212 22.26 -18.07 4.44
CA SER A 212 23.57 -17.93 3.80
C SER A 212 23.80 -16.55 3.18
N ASN A 213 22.75 -15.76 2.96
CA ASN A 213 22.84 -14.42 2.41
C ASN A 213 23.12 -13.41 3.54
N PRO A 214 24.34 -12.82 3.60
CA PRO A 214 24.70 -11.88 4.66
C PRO A 214 23.88 -10.58 4.62
N ASP A 215 23.31 -10.23 3.47
CA ASP A 215 22.57 -8.99 3.26
C ASP A 215 21.08 -9.12 3.59
N TYR A 216 20.53 -10.35 3.60
CA TYR A 216 19.10 -10.60 3.82
C TYR A 216 18.61 -10.00 5.14
N GLY A 217 19.40 -10.17 6.21
CA GLY A 217 19.08 -9.63 7.53
C GLY A 217 19.14 -8.10 7.63
N GLN A 218 19.68 -7.40 6.62
CA GLN A 218 19.59 -5.94 6.49
C GLN A 218 18.40 -5.54 5.64
N TRP A 219 18.16 -6.22 4.51
CA TRP A 219 17.04 -5.94 3.60
C TRP A 219 15.68 -6.15 4.26
N ALA A 220 15.50 -7.27 4.96
CA ALA A 220 14.24 -7.63 5.61
C ALA A 220 14.03 -6.95 6.98
N ARG A 221 14.97 -6.12 7.43
CA ARG A 221 14.95 -5.54 8.77
C ARG A 221 14.06 -4.31 8.83
N SER A 222 12.84 -4.53 9.28
CA SER A 222 11.91 -3.46 9.61
C SER A 222 12.13 -2.90 11.02
N ARG A 223 11.84 -1.61 11.21
CA ARG A 223 11.84 -0.91 12.51
C ARG A 223 10.60 -0.02 12.62
N PRO A 224 9.84 -0.12 13.73
CA PRO A 224 8.67 0.72 13.92
C PRO A 224 9.11 2.17 14.19
N LYS A 225 8.62 3.11 13.39
CA LYS A 225 8.82 4.55 13.57
C LYS A 225 7.49 5.27 13.70
N ARG A 226 7.53 6.42 14.36
CA ARG A 226 6.42 7.37 14.45
C ARG A 226 6.79 8.68 13.77
N ILE A 227 5.95 9.09 12.84
CA ILE A 227 5.98 10.44 12.28
C ILE A 227 4.95 11.28 13.01
N THR A 228 5.35 12.47 13.44
CA THR A 228 4.47 13.42 14.15
C THR A 228 4.24 14.64 13.28
N ILE A 229 2.99 14.85 12.87
CA ILE A 229 2.61 15.87 11.87
C ILE A 229 1.75 16.94 12.54
N PRO A 230 2.21 18.18 12.71
CA PRO A 230 1.38 19.26 13.19
C PRO A 230 0.39 19.69 12.10
N ILE A 231 -0.91 19.64 12.40
CA ILE A 231 -1.98 19.88 11.42
C ILE A 231 -1.93 21.33 10.90
N ASP A 232 -1.64 22.30 11.77
CA ASP A 232 -1.59 23.72 11.43
C ASP A 232 -0.24 24.18 10.85
N ALA A 233 0.72 23.27 10.65
CA ALA A 233 2.01 23.64 10.08
C ALA A 233 1.87 23.97 8.57
N PRO A 234 2.71 24.89 8.05
CA PRO A 234 2.70 25.25 6.63
C PRO A 234 2.90 24.04 5.71
N GLU A 235 2.34 24.11 4.51
CA GLU A 235 2.55 23.08 3.48
C GLU A 235 4.04 22.89 3.18
N ASN A 236 4.45 21.63 2.98
CA ASN A 236 5.82 21.16 2.82
C ASN A 236 6.70 21.35 4.07
N THR A 237 6.10 21.48 5.26
CA THR A 237 6.86 21.38 6.51
C THR A 237 7.54 20.01 6.60
N LYS A 238 8.84 20.02 6.91
CA LYS A 238 9.60 18.80 7.16
C LYS A 238 9.34 18.28 8.58
N VAL A 239 8.90 17.03 8.68
CA VAL A 239 8.56 16.34 9.94
C VAL A 239 9.52 15.19 10.21
N GLU A 240 9.71 14.87 11.49
CA GLU A 240 10.66 13.85 11.92
C GLU A 240 9.98 12.47 12.06
N ALA A 241 10.69 11.42 11.63
CA ALA A 241 10.35 10.02 11.85
C ALA A 241 11.21 9.44 12.99
N THR A 242 10.63 9.30 14.18
CA THR A 242 11.31 8.85 15.40
C THR A 242 11.16 7.35 15.61
N LEU A 243 12.19 6.68 16.15
CA LEU A 243 12.12 5.25 16.46
C LEU A 243 11.18 5.00 17.66
N LEU A 244 10.19 4.11 17.49
CA LEU A 244 9.28 3.72 18.57
C LEU A 244 9.88 2.67 19.50
N ALA A 245 10.56 1.68 18.91
CA ALA A 245 11.21 0.61 19.64
C ALA A 245 12.36 0.03 18.81
N ASP A 246 13.47 -0.33 19.47
CA ASP A 246 14.57 -1.04 18.81
C ASP A 246 14.32 -2.55 18.78
N VAL A 247 13.24 -2.92 18.08
CA VAL A 247 12.87 -4.31 17.82
C VAL A 247 12.38 -4.42 16.38
N GLY A 248 12.66 -5.57 15.74
CA GLY A 248 12.11 -5.86 14.42
C GLY A 248 10.60 -6.05 14.52
N VAL A 249 9.83 -5.26 13.77
CA VAL A 249 8.36 -5.37 13.71
C VAL A 249 7.95 -5.39 12.26
N GLU A 250 7.22 -6.43 11.86
CA GLU A 250 6.56 -6.50 10.56
C GLU A 250 5.25 -7.27 10.69
N MET A 251 4.36 -7.17 9.69
CA MET A 251 2.99 -7.70 9.75
C MET A 251 2.26 -7.22 11.02
N PRO A 252 2.24 -5.90 11.28
CA PRO A 252 1.72 -5.38 12.53
C PRO A 252 0.23 -5.66 12.67
N ARG A 253 -0.20 -5.94 13.90
CA ARG A 253 -1.60 -6.04 14.28
C ARG A 253 -1.81 -5.30 15.59
N ILE A 254 -2.94 -4.60 15.66
CA ILE A 254 -3.45 -3.95 16.87
C ILE A 254 -4.85 -4.50 17.16
N ASN A 255 -5.40 -4.16 18.33
CA ASN A 255 -6.83 -4.30 18.56
C ASN A 255 -7.57 -3.25 17.71
N TYR A 256 -7.81 -3.61 16.45
CA TYR A 256 -8.23 -2.71 15.40
C TYR A 256 -9.62 -2.13 15.65
N GLU A 257 -10.56 -2.97 16.11
CA GLU A 257 -11.94 -2.56 16.42
C GLU A 257 -11.99 -1.48 17.51
N MET A 258 -11.12 -1.56 18.51
CA MET A 258 -11.12 -0.61 19.62
C MET A 258 -10.25 0.62 19.37
N TYR A 259 -9.13 0.49 18.63
CA TYR A 259 -8.07 1.51 18.62
C TYR A 259 -7.60 1.97 17.25
N ASN A 260 -8.10 1.42 16.14
CA ASN A 260 -7.75 1.96 14.83
C ASN A 260 -8.23 3.41 14.71
N GLY A 261 -7.36 4.31 14.24
CA GLY A 261 -7.69 5.74 14.13
C GLY A 261 -7.62 6.51 15.45
N ASN A 262 -7.42 5.83 16.59
CA ASN A 262 -7.61 6.39 17.93
C ASN A 262 -6.42 6.13 18.86
N HIS A 263 -6.12 7.10 19.74
CA HIS A 263 -5.04 6.98 20.73
C HIS A 263 -5.41 6.12 21.94
N ASN A 264 -6.70 5.88 22.20
CA ASN A 264 -7.21 5.41 23.49
C ASN A 264 -6.79 3.99 23.85
N ILE A 265 -5.51 3.73 24.19
CA ILE A 265 -5.04 2.48 24.78
C ILE A 265 -5.52 2.43 26.25
N ASN A 266 -6.83 2.32 26.47
CA ASN A 266 -7.34 1.86 27.75
C ASN A 266 -7.13 0.35 27.79
N LEU A 267 -5.93 -0.06 28.21
CA LEU A 267 -5.67 -1.40 28.75
C LEU A 267 -6.61 -1.57 29.95
N HIS A 268 -7.84 -2.00 29.71
CA HIS A 268 -8.67 -2.55 30.76
C HIS A 268 -7.91 -3.76 31.30
N LYS A 269 -7.24 -3.55 32.44
CA LYS A 269 -6.84 -4.63 33.34
C LYS A 269 -8.13 -5.39 33.65
N SER A 270 -8.26 -6.58 33.07
CA SER A 270 -9.09 -7.63 33.64
C SER A 270 -8.34 -8.26 34.80
#